data_AF-A0A962YL84-F1
#
_entry.id   AF-A0A962YL84-F1
#
_cell.length_a   1.000
_cell.length_b   1.000
_cell.length_c   1.000
_cell.angle_alpha   90.00
_cell.angle_beta   90.00
_cell.angle_gamma   90.00
#
_symmetry.space_group_name_H-M   'P 1'
#
loop_
_entity.id
_entity.type
_entity.pdbx_description
1 polymer ?
#
loop_
_entity_poly.entity_id
_entity_poly.type
_entity_poly.pdbx_seq_one_letter_code
_entity_poly.pdbx_strand_id
1 'polypeptide(L)'
;CALCIDACDTIMDSLGWERGLVAYSSERRVTTGEQLRLLRPKVIGYAAVLLLAVGLLAWSVAEQAEFDMSVQQVRQPIYVQLSDGRIQNSYEIKVNNKTNRLLTLRFRAQGLPPGAELDFGRFEEVSLQPEQRLRLAASVRLMPDEFDGHSHPFELVAEPQGNVGIAPLAHPSVFFVPQKEPGR
;
A
#
# COMPACT_ATOMS: atom_id res chain seq x y z
N CYS A 1 -28.29 1.77 -29.07
CA CYS A 1 -28.59 0.39 -29.48
C CYS A 1 -28.87 0.42 -30.98
N ALA A 2 -27.94 -0.06 -31.80
CA ALA A 2 -27.98 0.02 -33.28
C ALA A 2 -29.04 -0.90 -33.92
N LEU A 3 -30.08 -1.29 -33.19
CA LEU A 3 -31.00 -2.36 -33.57
C LEU A 3 -31.76 -2.05 -34.86
N CYS A 4 -32.02 -0.77 -35.13
CA CYS A 4 -32.66 -0.33 -36.36
C CYS A 4 -31.74 -0.47 -37.58
N ILE A 5 -30.42 -0.32 -37.41
CA ILE A 5 -29.44 -0.52 -38.49
C ILE A 5 -29.43 -2.01 -38.87
N ASP A 6 -29.35 -2.89 -37.87
CA ASP A 6 -29.37 -4.35 -38.10
C ASP A 6 -30.68 -4.81 -38.77
N ALA A 7 -31.83 -4.26 -38.34
CA ALA A 7 -33.12 -4.56 -38.95
C ALA A 7 -33.21 -4.08 -40.41
N CYS A 8 -32.71 -2.86 -40.69
CA CYS A 8 -32.64 -2.34 -42.05
C CYS A 8 -31.72 -3.18 -42.93
N ASP A 9 -30.52 -3.50 -42.47
CA ASP A 9 -29.55 -4.32 -43.21
C ASP A 9 -30.10 -5.72 -43.50
N THR A 10 -30.90 -6.30 -42.59
CA THR A 10 -31.59 -7.58 -42.82
C THR A 10 -32.55 -7.51 -44.01
N ILE A 11 -33.29 -6.39 -44.15
CA ILE A 11 -34.18 -6.17 -45.30
C ILE A 11 -33.36 -5.95 -46.57
N MET A 12 -32.29 -5.14 -46.51
CA MET A 12 -31.39 -4.92 -47.65
C MET A 12 -30.84 -6.25 -48.18
N ASP A 13 -30.38 -7.13 -47.30
CA ASP A 13 -29.89 -8.47 -47.65
C ASP A 13 -30.97 -9.32 -48.30
N SER A 14 -32.20 -9.31 -47.77
CA SER A 14 -33.32 -10.11 -48.30
C SER A 14 -33.73 -9.71 -49.73
N LEU A 15 -33.48 -8.45 -50.10
CA LEU A 15 -33.78 -7.87 -51.41
C LEU A 15 -32.55 -7.85 -52.35
N GLY A 16 -31.38 -8.27 -51.86
CA GLY A 16 -30.13 -8.26 -52.62
C GLY A 16 -29.57 -6.86 -52.88
N TRP A 17 -29.83 -5.90 -52.00
CA TRP A 17 -29.34 -4.52 -52.09
C TRP A 17 -28.06 -4.31 -51.25
N GLU A 18 -27.28 -3.26 -51.56
CA GLU A 18 -26.12 -2.89 -50.75
C GLU A 18 -26.55 -2.39 -49.36
N ARG A 19 -25.91 -2.89 -48.30
CA ARG A 19 -26.16 -2.47 -46.91
C ARG A 19 -25.80 -1.01 -46.65
N GLY A 20 -26.23 -0.49 -45.50
CA GLY A 20 -25.86 0.86 -45.05
C GLY A 20 -26.83 1.96 -45.45
N LEU A 21 -28.10 1.62 -45.70
CA LEU A 21 -29.19 2.58 -45.86
C LEU A 21 -29.30 3.52 -44.64
N VAL A 22 -29.03 2.98 -43.45
CA VAL A 22 -28.84 3.73 -42.20
C VAL A 22 -27.51 3.31 -41.62
N ALA A 23 -26.61 4.26 -41.34
CA ALA A 23 -25.26 3.95 -40.86
C ALA A 23 -24.76 4.99 -39.85
N TYR A 24 -23.82 4.59 -38.99
CA TYR A 24 -23.04 5.52 -38.17
C TYR A 24 -22.09 6.31 -39.06
N SER A 25 -22.52 7.51 -39.44
CA SER A 25 -21.77 8.42 -40.29
C SER A 25 -21.84 9.84 -39.74
N SER A 26 -20.85 10.66 -40.06
CA SER A 26 -20.94 12.09 -39.79
C SER A 26 -21.69 12.77 -40.94
N GLU A 27 -22.44 13.83 -40.65
CA GLU A 27 -23.11 14.66 -41.67
C GLU A 27 -22.15 15.05 -42.79
N ARG A 28 -20.92 15.45 -42.43
CA ARG A 28 -19.89 15.88 -43.36
C ARG A 28 -19.43 14.77 -44.33
N ARG A 29 -19.48 13.50 -43.90
CA ARG A 29 -19.21 12.35 -44.77
C ARG A 29 -20.36 12.09 -45.73
N VAL A 30 -21.61 12.29 -45.30
CA VAL A 30 -22.81 12.09 -46.13
C VAL A 30 -22.98 13.23 -47.14
N THR A 31 -22.82 14.47 -46.71
CA THR A 31 -23.07 15.66 -47.54
C THR A 31 -21.88 16.03 -48.42
N THR A 32 -20.65 15.87 -47.93
CA THR A 32 -19.43 16.34 -48.61
C THR A 32 -18.53 15.20 -49.07
N GLY A 33 -18.86 13.94 -48.75
CA GLY A 33 -17.99 12.77 -49.05
C GLY A 33 -16.69 12.75 -48.24
N GLU A 34 -16.52 13.66 -47.28
CA GLU A 34 -15.25 13.84 -46.57
C GLU A 34 -15.00 12.66 -45.63
N GLN A 35 -13.91 11.92 -45.87
CA GLN A 35 -13.60 10.74 -45.06
C GLN A 35 -13.14 11.12 -43.65
N LEU A 36 -13.46 10.27 -42.67
CA LEU A 36 -12.99 10.40 -41.30
C LEU A 36 -11.46 10.25 -41.25
N ARG A 37 -10.75 11.37 -41.16
CA ARG A 37 -9.31 11.38 -40.85
C ARG A 37 -9.11 11.00 -39.38
N LEU A 38 -8.94 9.72 -39.11
CA LEU A 38 -8.66 9.19 -37.77
C LEU A 38 -7.28 9.65 -37.26
N LEU A 39 -6.29 9.75 -38.16
CA LEU A 39 -4.91 10.19 -37.86
C LEU A 39 -4.78 11.73 -37.84
N ARG A 40 -5.69 12.44 -37.17
CA ARG A 40 -5.53 13.88 -36.93
C ARG A 40 -4.48 14.09 -35.82
N PRO A 41 -3.59 15.10 -35.92
CA PRO A 41 -2.61 15.39 -34.88
C PRO A 41 -3.20 15.51 -33.47
N LYS A 42 -4.40 16.10 -33.36
CA LYS A 42 -5.13 16.19 -32.08
C LYS A 42 -5.53 14.83 -31.50
N VAL A 43 -5.99 13.90 -32.33
CA VAL A 43 -6.39 12.55 -31.90
C VAL A 43 -5.17 11.76 -31.43
N ILE A 44 -4.05 11.87 -32.15
CA ILE A 44 -2.77 11.28 -31.76
C ILE A 44 -2.30 11.86 -30.42
N GLY A 45 -2.44 13.17 -30.21
CA GLY A 45 -2.13 13.82 -28.94
C GLY A 45 -2.94 13.26 -27.77
N TYR A 46 -4.26 13.10 -27.93
CA TYR A 46 -5.10 12.50 -26.88
C TYR A 46 -4.74 11.03 -26.61
N ALA A 47 -4.49 10.24 -27.65
CA ALA A 47 -4.06 8.85 -27.50
C ALA A 47 -2.71 8.74 -26.78
N ALA A 48 -1.75 9.62 -27.08
CA ALA A 48 -0.46 9.67 -26.41
C ALA A 48 -0.58 10.01 -24.93
N VAL A 49 -1.38 11.02 -24.57
CA VAL A 49 -1.62 11.38 -23.16
C VAL A 49 -2.33 10.26 -22.41
N LEU A 50 -3.31 9.60 -23.05
CA LEU A 50 -4.00 8.46 -22.45
C LEU A 50 -3.04 7.29 -22.19
N LEU A 51 -2.20 6.95 -23.18
CA LEU A 51 -1.20 5.89 -23.03
C LEU A 51 -0.18 6.23 -21.93
N LEU A 52 0.23 7.48 -21.84
CA LEU A 52 1.12 7.94 -20.77
C LEU A 52 0.46 7.80 -19.39
N ALA A 53 -0.80 8.20 -19.24
CA ALA A 53 -1.53 8.05 -17.99
C ALA A 53 -1.71 6.57 -17.60
N VAL A 54 -2.07 5.71 -18.55
CA VAL A 54 -2.18 4.25 -18.34
C VAL A 54 -0.82 3.64 -17.98
N GLY A 55 0.26 4.07 -18.65
CA GLY A 55 1.62 3.63 -18.36
C GLY A 55 2.07 4.02 -16.96
N LEU A 56 1.81 5.26 -16.53
CA LEU A 56 2.10 5.72 -15.17
C LEU A 56 1.30 4.95 -14.13
N LEU A 57 0.02 4.67 -14.40
CA LEU A 57 -0.81 3.86 -13.51
C LEU A 57 -0.28 2.44 -13.39
N ALA A 58 0.03 1.79 -14.52
CA ALA A 58 0.58 0.43 -14.54
C ALA A 58 1.91 0.36 -13.77
N TRP A 59 2.78 1.36 -13.96
CA TRP A 59 4.02 1.45 -13.20
C TRP A 59 3.77 1.65 -11.70
N SER A 60 2.87 2.54 -11.31
CA SER A 60 2.52 2.76 -9.89
C SER A 60 1.96 1.52 -9.21
N VAL A 61 1.18 0.70 -9.93
CA VAL A 61 0.66 -0.57 -9.40
C VAL A 61 1.78 -1.61 -9.30
N ALA A 62 2.70 -1.65 -10.26
CA ALA A 62 3.83 -2.57 -10.24
C ALA A 62 4.81 -2.29 -9.08
N GLU A 63 4.99 -1.02 -8.69
CA GLU A 63 5.87 -0.61 -7.59
C GLU A 63 5.18 -0.69 -6.20
N GLN A 64 3.92 -1.13 -6.14
CA GLN A 64 3.18 -1.18 -4.90
C GLN A 64 3.78 -2.23 -3.95
N ALA A 65 4.14 -1.80 -2.73
CA ALA A 65 4.69 -2.70 -1.71
C ALA A 65 3.74 -3.86 -1.36
N GLU A 66 4.29 -5.06 -1.25
CA GLU A 66 3.57 -6.30 -1.00
C GLU A 66 2.93 -6.40 0.39
N PHE A 67 3.45 -5.64 1.36
CA PHE A 67 2.86 -5.50 2.68
C PHE A 67 3.09 -4.09 3.24
N ASP A 68 2.34 -3.77 4.28
CA ASP A 68 2.36 -2.46 4.92
C ASP A 68 2.44 -2.63 6.43
N MET A 69 3.19 -1.75 7.10
CA MET A 69 3.35 -1.73 8.54
C MET A 69 3.27 -0.29 9.03
N SER A 70 2.44 -0.06 10.04
CA SER A 70 2.42 1.18 10.80
C SER A 70 2.64 0.90 12.27
N VAL A 71 3.44 1.73 12.91
CA VAL A 71 3.79 1.61 14.34
C VAL A 71 3.33 2.86 15.05
N GLN A 72 2.52 2.68 16.09
CA GLN A 72 1.95 3.77 16.88
C GLN A 72 2.25 3.55 18.35
N GLN A 73 2.94 4.49 18.99
CA GLN A 73 3.15 4.42 20.43
C GLN A 73 1.83 4.63 21.18
N VAL A 74 1.58 3.81 22.19
CA VAL A 74 0.49 4.01 23.15
C VAL A 74 0.86 5.18 24.05
N ARG A 75 0.01 6.22 24.08
CA ARG A 75 0.30 7.48 24.80
C ARG A 75 -0.26 7.55 26.22
N GLN A 76 -1.06 6.56 26.64
CA GLN A 76 -1.78 6.56 27.92
C GLN A 76 -1.67 5.19 28.59
N PRO A 77 -0.66 4.97 29.46
CA PRO A 77 0.47 5.85 29.76
C PRO A 77 1.58 5.76 28.69
N ILE A 78 2.40 6.81 28.55
CA ILE A 78 3.51 6.86 27.58
C ILE A 78 4.68 5.93 27.94
N TYR A 79 4.90 5.73 29.24
CA TYR A 79 5.82 4.74 29.79
C TYR A 79 5.24 4.17 31.08
N VAL A 80 5.69 2.98 31.47
CA VAL A 80 5.39 2.35 32.76
C VAL A 80 6.70 1.91 33.41
N GLN A 81 6.90 2.21 34.68
CA GLN A 81 8.00 1.64 35.46
C GLN A 81 7.56 0.28 36.04
N LEU A 82 8.29 -0.77 35.72
CA LEU A 82 8.05 -2.12 36.24
C LEU A 82 8.62 -2.27 37.66
N SER A 83 8.19 -3.32 38.36
CA SER A 83 8.65 -3.63 39.72
C SER A 83 10.15 -3.96 39.80
N ASP A 84 10.75 -4.39 38.69
CA ASP A 84 12.18 -4.64 38.57
C ASP A 84 13.00 -3.37 38.23
N GLY A 85 12.34 -2.21 38.13
CA GLY A 85 12.96 -0.93 37.82
C GLY A 85 13.05 -0.62 36.32
N ARG A 86 12.72 -1.56 35.42
CA ARG A 86 12.74 -1.34 33.97
C ARG A 86 11.65 -0.37 33.54
N ILE A 87 11.93 0.40 32.49
CA ILE A 87 10.95 1.26 31.84
C ILE A 87 10.38 0.54 30.62
N GLN A 88 9.06 0.45 30.55
CA GLN A 88 8.32 -0.17 29.45
C GLN A 88 7.57 0.89 28.64
N ASN A 89 7.79 0.90 27.33
CA ASN A 89 6.99 1.65 26.36
C ASN A 89 6.15 0.68 25.54
N SER A 90 4.89 0.98 25.34
CA SER A 90 3.95 0.13 24.60
C SER A 90 3.68 0.70 23.21
N TYR A 91 3.57 -0.17 22.21
CA TYR A 91 3.34 0.16 20.81
C TYR A 91 2.24 -0.72 20.21
N GLU A 92 1.35 -0.12 19.43
CA GLU A 92 0.41 -0.81 18.56
C GLU A 92 1.00 -0.87 17.15
N ILE A 93 1.20 -2.08 16.65
CA ILE A 93 1.73 -2.33 15.31
C ILE A 93 0.59 -2.87 14.47
N LYS A 94 0.28 -2.19 13.38
CA LYS A 94 -0.72 -2.64 12.41
C LYS A 94 0.01 -3.11 11.17
N VAL A 95 -0.21 -4.36 10.81
CA VAL A 95 0.37 -4.98 9.62
C VAL A 95 -0.74 -5.40 8.68
N ASN A 96 -0.55 -5.14 7.39
CA ASN A 96 -1.48 -5.51 6.34
C ASN A 96 -0.75 -6.32 5.26
N ASN A 97 -1.14 -7.58 5.07
CA ASN A 97 -0.69 -8.39 3.96
C ASN A 97 -1.49 -7.99 2.71
N LYS A 98 -0.84 -7.45 1.68
CA LYS A 98 -1.48 -7.09 0.41
C LYS A 98 -1.30 -8.17 -0.66
N THR A 99 -0.74 -9.32 -0.30
CA THR A 99 -0.50 -10.44 -1.21
C THR A 99 -1.56 -11.53 -1.09
N ASN A 100 -1.63 -12.38 -2.12
CA ASN A 100 -2.49 -13.56 -2.16
C ASN A 100 -1.83 -14.81 -1.55
N ARG A 101 -0.77 -14.64 -0.75
CA ARG A 101 -0.01 -15.72 -0.12
C ARG A 101 0.12 -15.50 1.38
N LEU A 102 0.37 -16.58 2.11
CA LEU A 102 0.72 -16.50 3.53
C LEU A 102 2.03 -15.72 3.69
N LEU A 103 2.04 -14.73 4.58
CA LEU A 103 3.21 -13.91 4.88
C LEU A 103 3.61 -14.12 6.34
N THR A 104 4.81 -14.65 6.58
CA THR A 104 5.36 -14.79 7.93
C THR A 104 6.36 -13.69 8.19
N LEU A 105 6.18 -12.93 9.26
CA LEU A 105 7.04 -11.81 9.63
C LEU A 105 7.69 -12.07 10.99
N ARG A 106 8.97 -11.71 11.08
CA ARG A 106 9.70 -11.57 12.34
C ARG A 106 9.98 -10.10 12.57
N PHE A 107 9.77 -9.63 13.79
CA PHE A 107 10.03 -8.25 14.15
C PHE A 107 11.35 -8.12 14.88
N ARG A 108 12.07 -7.04 14.59
CA ARG A 108 13.29 -6.65 15.29
C ARG A 108 13.26 -5.16 15.57
N ALA A 109 13.97 -4.74 16.60
CA ALA A 109 14.21 -3.32 16.87
C ALA A 109 15.70 -3.03 16.67
N GLN A 110 16.00 -1.99 15.90
CA GLN A 110 17.35 -1.54 15.59
C GLN A 110 17.57 -0.13 16.17
N GLY A 111 18.78 0.16 16.64
CA GLY A 111 19.10 1.46 17.25
C GLY A 111 18.67 1.60 18.71
N LEU A 112 18.20 0.54 19.35
CA LEU A 112 17.96 0.54 20.79
C LEU A 112 19.29 0.42 21.58
N PRO A 113 19.37 1.01 22.79
CA PRO A 113 20.50 0.84 23.69
C PRO A 113 20.76 -0.63 24.06
N PRO A 114 22.01 -1.01 24.42
CA PRO A 114 22.30 -2.35 24.91
C PRO A 114 21.47 -2.66 26.16
N GLY A 115 20.93 -3.88 26.25
CA GLY A 115 20.03 -4.27 27.34
C GLY A 115 18.54 -3.96 27.11
N ALA A 116 18.18 -3.37 25.96
CA ALA A 116 16.79 -3.25 25.55
C ALA A 116 16.21 -4.62 25.14
N GLU A 117 15.06 -4.94 25.68
CA GLU A 117 14.29 -6.15 25.37
C GLU A 117 13.02 -5.76 24.61
N LEU A 118 12.84 -6.35 23.44
CA LEU A 118 11.64 -6.19 22.63
C LEU A 118 10.71 -7.37 22.91
N ASP A 119 9.56 -7.09 23.51
CA ASP A 119 8.56 -8.08 23.88
C ASP A 119 7.33 -7.98 22.98
N PHE A 120 7.09 -9.02 22.17
CA PHE A 120 5.90 -9.20 21.33
C PHE A 120 4.87 -10.15 21.96
N GLY A 121 4.98 -10.40 23.27
CA GLY A 121 4.24 -11.42 23.97
C GLY A 121 4.75 -12.81 23.60
N ARG A 122 3.83 -13.70 23.19
CA ARG A 122 4.13 -15.11 22.86
C ARG A 122 4.47 -15.35 21.39
N PHE A 123 4.58 -14.30 20.59
CA PHE A 123 4.76 -14.41 19.15
C PHE A 123 6.10 -13.82 18.73
N GLU A 124 7.12 -14.67 18.55
CA GLU A 124 8.38 -14.26 17.90
C GLU A 124 8.19 -14.13 16.38
N GLU A 125 7.30 -14.95 15.82
CA GLU A 125 6.90 -14.93 14.41
C GLU A 125 5.37 -14.80 14.31
N VAL A 126 4.93 -13.97 13.36
CA VAL A 126 3.51 -13.74 13.10
C VAL A 126 3.21 -14.10 11.65
N SER A 127 2.27 -15.02 11.46
CA SER A 127 1.76 -15.38 10.14
C SER A 127 0.49 -14.60 9.83
N LEU A 128 0.48 -13.94 8.68
CA LEU A 128 -0.66 -13.21 8.14
C LEU A 128 -1.21 -13.98 6.94
N GLN A 129 -2.50 -14.30 7.00
CA GLN A 129 -3.23 -14.86 5.87
C GLN A 129 -3.26 -13.87 4.69
N PRO A 130 -3.54 -14.36 3.46
CA PRO A 130 -3.78 -13.50 2.31
C PRO A 130 -4.78 -12.38 2.62
N GLU A 131 -4.46 -11.16 2.20
CA GLU A 131 -5.31 -9.95 2.38
C GLU A 131 -5.67 -9.62 3.85
N GLN A 132 -5.00 -10.24 4.82
CA GLN A 132 -5.31 -10.06 6.24
C GLN A 132 -4.67 -8.79 6.81
N ARG A 133 -5.44 -8.09 7.65
CA ARG A 133 -4.97 -7.01 8.53
C ARG A 133 -4.92 -7.51 9.97
N LEU A 134 -3.77 -7.37 10.61
CA LEU A 134 -3.56 -7.77 11.99
C LEU A 134 -3.03 -6.60 12.83
N ARG A 135 -3.50 -6.53 14.07
CA ARG A 135 -3.00 -5.57 15.07
C ARG A 135 -2.27 -6.35 16.15
N LEU A 136 -1.05 -5.94 16.42
CA LEU A 136 -0.15 -6.54 17.40
C LEU A 136 0.18 -5.49 18.45
N ALA A 137 0.24 -5.92 19.71
CA ALA A 137 0.80 -5.11 20.78
C ALA A 137 2.26 -5.53 20.97
N ALA A 138 3.16 -4.57 21.00
CA ALA A 138 4.56 -4.78 21.36
C ALA A 138 4.92 -3.87 22.53
N SER A 139 5.88 -4.30 23.32
CA SER A 139 6.44 -3.52 24.41
C SER A 139 7.96 -3.54 24.31
N VAL A 140 8.58 -2.38 24.40
CA VAL A 140 10.04 -2.27 24.54
C VAL A 140 10.32 -2.03 26.02
N ARG A 141 11.18 -2.84 26.62
CA ARG A 141 11.63 -2.71 28.00
C ARG A 141 13.11 -2.38 28.00
N LEU A 142 13.51 -1.41 28.79
CA LEU A 142 14.92 -1.06 28.98
C LEU A 142 15.20 -0.91 30.47
N MET A 143 16.29 -1.51 30.94
CA MET A 143 16.85 -1.19 32.25
C MET A 143 17.64 0.11 32.09
N PRO A 144 17.25 1.20 32.78
CA PRO A 144 17.96 2.46 32.66
C PRO A 144 19.22 2.37 33.53
N ASP A 145 20.37 2.08 32.94
CA ASP A 145 21.66 2.18 33.65
C ASP A 145 22.00 3.65 33.93
N GLU A 146 21.60 4.56 33.03
CA GLU A 146 21.68 6.01 33.19
C GLU A 146 20.43 6.65 32.58
N PHE A 147 19.61 7.31 33.42
CA PHE A 147 18.48 8.12 32.94
C PHE A 147 19.04 9.43 32.38
N ASP A 148 19.45 9.39 31.12
CA ASP A 148 19.84 10.60 30.37
C ASP A 148 18.64 11.55 30.16
N GLY A 149 17.42 11.09 30.43
CA GLY A 149 16.18 11.85 30.27
C GLY A 149 15.86 12.16 28.81
N HIS A 150 16.60 11.55 27.88
CA HIS A 150 16.42 11.72 26.45
C HIS A 150 15.61 10.56 25.88
N SER A 151 14.84 10.87 24.85
CA SER A 151 14.11 9.85 24.11
C SER A 151 15.04 9.22 23.08
N HIS A 152 15.01 7.89 22.99
CA HIS A 152 15.88 7.11 22.12
C HIS A 152 15.13 6.76 20.83
N PRO A 153 15.49 7.34 19.67
CA PRO A 153 14.91 6.93 18.40
C PRO A 153 15.39 5.52 18.06
N PHE A 154 14.47 4.70 17.56
CA PHE A 154 14.79 3.35 17.10
C PHE A 154 13.94 3.01 15.88
N GLU A 155 14.36 2.00 15.12
CA GLU A 155 13.60 1.51 13.99
C GLU A 155 13.03 0.14 14.31
N LEU A 156 11.71 -0.02 14.16
CA LEU A 156 11.08 -1.32 14.18
C LEU A 156 11.09 -1.90 12.77
N VAL A 157 11.72 -3.05 12.60
CA VAL A 157 11.92 -3.70 11.31
C VAL A 157 11.10 -4.98 11.26
N ALA A 158 10.20 -5.07 10.28
CA ALA A 158 9.51 -6.30 9.93
C ALA A 158 10.28 -7.02 8.83
N GLU A 159 10.85 -8.17 9.18
CA GLU A 159 11.60 -9.04 8.28
C GLU A 159 10.71 -10.21 7.83
N PRO A 160 10.37 -10.32 6.53
CA PRO A 160 9.71 -11.50 6.00
C PRO A 160 10.59 -12.74 6.17
N GLN A 161 10.02 -13.80 6.72
CA GLN A 161 10.68 -15.09 6.88
C GLN A 161 10.35 -16.00 5.70
N GLY A 162 11.39 -16.62 5.11
CA GLY A 162 11.30 -17.48 3.92
C GLY A 162 11.88 -16.84 2.65
N ASN A 163 12.03 -17.64 1.58
CA ASN A 163 12.54 -17.22 0.26
C ASN A 163 11.51 -16.36 -0.51
N VAL A 164 11.11 -15.25 0.11
CA VAL A 164 10.19 -14.31 -0.48
C VAL A 164 11.01 -13.07 -0.80
N GLY A 165 11.12 -12.70 -2.09
CA GLY A 165 11.79 -11.49 -2.56
C GLY A 165 11.13 -10.18 -2.11
N ILE A 166 10.46 -10.19 -0.96
CA ILE A 166 9.86 -9.06 -0.29
C ILE A 166 10.97 -8.36 0.49
N ALA A 167 11.14 -7.05 0.27
CA ALA A 167 12.07 -6.24 1.05
C ALA A 167 11.59 -6.08 2.50
N PRO A 168 12.50 -6.05 3.49
CA PRO A 168 12.13 -5.72 4.86
C PRO A 168 11.60 -4.29 4.94
N LEU A 169 10.65 -4.06 5.85
CA LEU A 169 10.06 -2.74 6.07
C LEU A 169 10.46 -2.22 7.45
N ALA A 170 11.14 -1.07 7.47
CA ALA A 170 11.52 -0.37 8.69
C ALA A 170 10.56 0.80 8.95
N HIS A 171 10.14 0.96 10.20
CA HIS A 171 9.33 2.09 10.63
C HIS A 171 10.01 2.78 11.83
N PRO A 172 10.30 4.09 11.74
CA PRO A 172 10.91 4.82 12.84
C PRO A 172 9.94 4.93 14.01
N SER A 173 10.47 4.87 15.22
CA SER A 173 9.74 4.96 16.49
C SER A 173 10.64 5.58 17.55
N VAL A 174 10.06 5.92 18.70
CA VAL A 174 10.78 6.60 19.78
C VAL A 174 10.47 5.90 21.09
N PHE A 175 11.53 5.60 21.83
CA PHE A 175 11.47 5.09 23.19
C PHE A 175 11.58 6.26 24.17
N PHE A 176 10.55 6.44 24.99
CA PHE A 176 10.48 7.54 25.95
C PHE A 176 10.97 7.07 27.31
N VAL A 177 11.91 7.84 27.86
CA VAL A 177 12.44 7.67 29.21
C VAL A 177 11.85 8.78 30.09
N PRO A 178 11.46 8.50 31.35
CA PRO A 178 11.09 9.56 32.29
C PRO A 178 12.24 10.56 32.45
N GLN A 179 11.91 11.85 32.51
CA GLN A 179 12.90 12.85 32.89
C GLN A 179 13.29 12.66 34.35
N LYS A 180 14.59 12.75 34.64
CA LYS A 180 15.08 12.84 36.01
C LYS A 180 14.64 14.18 36.59
N GLU A 181 13.66 14.19 37.48
CA GLU A 181 13.32 15.41 38.23
C GLU A 181 14.56 15.86 39.02
N PRO A 182 15.03 17.11 38.85
CA PRO A 182 16.12 17.62 39.66
C PRO A 182 15.59 17.90 41.08
N GLY A 183 15.73 16.94 41.98
CA GLY A 183 15.63 17.18 43.43
C GLY A 183 14.51 16.44 44.17
N ARG A 184 14.52 15.10 44.16
CA ARG A 184 14.07 14.32 45.32
C ARG A 184 14.93 13.08 45.52
#